data_AF-A0A357I5G5-F1
#
_entry.id   AF-A0A357I5G5-F1
#
_cell.length_a   1.000
_cell.length_b   1.000
_cell.length_c   1.000
_cell.angle_alpha   90.00
_cell.angle_beta   90.00
_cell.angle_gamma   90.00
#
_symmetry.space_group_name_H-M   'P 1'
#
loop_
_entity.id
_entity.type
_entity.pdbx_description
1 polymer ?
#
loop_
_entity_poly.entity_id
_entity_poly.type
_entity_poly.pdbx_seq_one_letter_code
_entity_poly.pdbx_strand_id
1 'polypeptide(L)' 'MTQAIKIYDTTLRDGTQGEGVSFTVAGKIRVAEKLDQFGIDYIEGGWPGSNPKDMAY' A
#
# COMPACT_ATOMS: atom_id res chain seq x y z
N MET A 1 -9.79 18.57 24.02
CA MET A 1 -9.99 17.34 23.22
C MET A 1 -8.93 17.35 22.14
N THR A 2 -8.00 16.39 22.13
CA THR A 2 -7.08 16.20 21.01
C THR A 2 -7.81 15.44 19.91
N GLN A 3 -7.77 15.95 18.68
CA GLN A 3 -8.36 15.27 17.54
C GLN A 3 -7.45 14.11 17.15
N ALA A 4 -8.02 12.90 17.03
CA ALA A 4 -7.28 11.75 16.53
C ALA A 4 -6.96 11.95 15.05
N ILE A 5 -5.68 11.87 14.69
CA ILE A 5 -5.23 11.92 13.29
C ILE A 5 -5.27 10.49 12.75
N LYS A 6 -5.84 10.31 11.57
CA LYS A 6 -5.78 9.05 10.83
C LYS A 6 -4.82 9.18 9.65
N ILE A 7 -4.07 8.12 9.39
CA ILE A 7 -3.07 8.06 8.32
C ILE A 7 -3.58 7.15 7.20
N TYR A 8 -3.57 7.68 5.98
CA TYR A 8 -3.84 6.95 4.74
C TYR A 8 -2.54 6.83 3.95
N ASP A 9 -1.97 5.63 3.90
CA ASP A 9 -0.72 5.35 3.22
C ASP A 9 -0.96 4.87 1.79
N THR A 10 -0.23 5.45 0.83
CA THR A 10 -0.35 5.15 -0.61
C THR A 10 0.88 4.46 -1.19
N THR A 11 1.75 3.88 -0.35
CA THR A 11 3.01 3.25 -0.76
C THR A 11 2.80 2.15 -1.80
N LEU A 12 1.76 1.32 -1.64
CA LEU A 12 1.50 0.17 -2.52
C LEU A 12 0.75 0.51 -3.81
N ARG A 13 0.28 1.74 -3.96
CA ARG A 13 -0.36 2.27 -5.17
C ARG A 13 0.49 3.38 -5.77
N ASP A 14 0.43 4.58 -5.19
CA ASP A 14 1.09 5.76 -5.76
C ASP A 14 2.62 5.65 -5.66
N GLY A 15 3.12 5.10 -4.55
CA GLY A 15 4.55 4.82 -4.37
C GLY A 15 5.13 3.85 -5.41
N THR A 16 4.28 3.03 -6.06
CA THR A 16 4.71 2.09 -7.11
C THR A 16 4.75 2.69 -8.51
N GLN A 17 4.30 3.94 -8.69
CA GLN A 17 4.32 4.61 -10.00
C GLN A 17 5.70 5.20 -10.35
N GLY A 18 6.66 5.18 -9.41
CA GLY A 18 8.03 5.58 -9.65
C GLY A 18 8.75 4.66 -10.65
N GLU A 19 9.55 5.25 -11.55
CA GLU A 19 10.32 4.47 -12.52
C GLU A 19 11.24 3.47 -11.81
N GLY A 20 11.22 2.22 -12.27
CA GLY A 20 11.99 1.13 -11.66
C GLY A 20 11.43 0.59 -10.34
N VAL A 21 10.32 1.12 -9.83
CA VAL A 21 9.64 0.59 -8.64
C VAL A 21 8.60 -0.44 -9.06
N SER A 22 8.78 -1.69 -8.63
CA SER A 22 7.79 -2.75 -8.84
C SER A 22 7.88 -3.78 -7.72
N PHE A 23 6.73 -4.11 -7.14
CA PHE A 23 6.62 -5.21 -6.19
C PHE A 23 6.13 -6.50 -6.88
N THR A 24 6.56 -7.63 -6.33
CA THR A 24 5.83 -8.90 -6.49
C THR A 24 4.60 -8.88 -5.58
N VAL A 25 3.62 -9.76 -5.81
CA VAL A 25 2.45 -9.89 -4.92
C VAL A 25 2.90 -10.17 -3.47
N ALA A 26 3.81 -11.13 -3.27
CA ALA A 26 4.39 -11.42 -1.96
C ALA A 26 5.13 -10.22 -1.34
N GLY A 27 5.82 -9.42 -2.18
CA GLY A 27 6.46 -8.18 -1.75
C GLY A 27 5.45 -7.15 -1.26
N LYS A 28 4.31 -7.00 -1.96
CA LYS A 28 3.22 -6.12 -1.52
C LYS A 28 2.65 -6.55 -0.17
N ILE A 29 2.37 -7.84 0.00
CA ILE A 29 1.85 -8.39 1.27
C ILE A 29 2.82 -8.06 2.42
N ARG A 30 4.12 -8.29 2.21
CA ARG A 30 5.13 -8.02 3.24
C ARG A 30 5.24 -6.55 3.62
N VAL A 31 5.07 -5.63 2.67
CA VAL A 31 5.03 -4.20 2.95
C VAL A 31 3.75 -3.84 3.71
N ALA A 32 2.60 -4.37 3.32
CA ALA A 32 1.33 -4.15 4.00
C ALA A 32 1.37 -4.61 5.47
N GLU A 33 1.91 -5.81 5.73
CA GLU A 33 2.13 -6.30 7.09
C GLU A 33 3.02 -5.36 7.92
N LYS A 34 4.00 -4.70 7.29
CA LYS A 34 4.88 -3.75 7.97
C LYS A 34 4.20 -2.42 8.27
N LEU A 35 3.35 -1.94 7.37
CA LEU A 35 2.53 -0.74 7.56
C LEU A 35 1.47 -0.97 8.65
N ASP A 36 0.85 -2.15 8.68
CA ASP A 36 -0.06 -2.57 9.74
C ASP A 36 0.63 -2.64 11.11
N GLN A 37 1.81 -3.30 11.17
CA GLN A 37 2.63 -3.35 12.39
C GLN A 37 3.08 -1.95 12.87
N PHE A 38 3.23 -0.99 11.96
CA PHE A 38 3.57 0.39 12.30
C PHE A 38 2.36 1.17 12.86
N GLY A 39 1.14 0.69 12.64
CA GLY A 39 -0.09 1.33 13.12
C GLY A 39 -0.72 2.31 12.12
N ILE A 40 -0.53 2.09 10.81
CA ILE A 40 -1.22 2.86 9.77
C ILE A 40 -2.73 2.50 9.78
N ASP A 41 -3.60 3.51 9.75
CA ASP A 41 -5.05 3.28 9.79
C ASP A 41 -5.59 2.68 8.48
N TYR A 42 -5.05 3.10 7.34
CA TYR A 42 -5.50 2.66 6.02
C TYR A 42 -4.33 2.54 5.04
N ILE A 43 -4.30 1.45 4.26
CA ILE A 43 -3.27 1.18 3.26
C ILE A 43 -3.93 1.03 1.88
N GLU A 44 -3.51 1.83 0.90
CA GLU A 44 -3.97 1.73 -0.48
C GLU A 44 -3.17 0.65 -1.25
N GLY A 45 -3.79 -0.50 -1.51
CA GLY A 45 -3.13 -1.69 -2.04
C GLY A 45 -2.66 -1.66 -3.50
N GLY A 46 -3.21 -0.75 -4.32
CA GLY A 46 -2.97 -0.69 -5.76
C GLY A 46 -4.20 -0.26 -6.55
N TRP A 47 -4.16 -0.46 -7.86
CA TRP A 47 -5.28 -0.19 -8.78
C TRP A 47 -5.60 -1.43 -9.63
N PRO A 48 -6.51 -2.31 -9.17
CA PRO A 48 -6.83 -3.57 -9.85
C PRO A 48 -7.32 -3.41 -11.30
N GLY A 49 -7.91 -2.27 -11.63
CA GLY A 49 -8.41 -1.98 -12.98
C GLY A 49 -7.33 -1.68 -14.02
N SER A 50 -6.08 -1.48 -13.62
CA SER A 50 -4.95 -1.14 -14.52
C SER A 50 -3.79 -2.12 -14.41
N ASN A 51 -3.63 -2.79 -13.26
CA ASN A 51 -2.51 -3.69 -13.01
C ASN A 51 -3.00 -5.08 -12.59
N PRO A 52 -2.75 -6.14 -13.40
CA PRO A 52 -3.11 -7.51 -13.05
C PRO A 52 -2.51 -8.01 -11.73
N LYS A 53 -1.33 -7.50 -11.31
CA LYS A 53 -0.73 -7.86 -10.02
C LYS A 53 -1.53 -7.32 -8.84
N ASP A 54 -2.22 -6.19 -9.01
CA ASP A 54 -3.03 -5.56 -7.96
C ASP A 54 -4.37 -6.26 -7.80
N MET A 55 -4.82 -6.98 -8.83
CA MET A 55 -5.99 -7.85 -8.77
C MET A 55 -5.71 -9.14 -7.98
N ALA A 56 -4.46 -9.60 -7.98
CA ALA A 56 -4.02 -10.80 -7.27
C ALA A 56 -3.41 -10.50 -5.89
N TYR A 57 -3.34 -9.21 -5.52
CA TYR A 57 -2.85 -8.72 -4.23
C TYR A 57 -3.93 -8.83 -3.15
#